data_AF-A0A136KIZ8-F1
#
_entry.id   AF-A0A136KIZ8-F1
#
_cell.length_a   1.000
_cell.length_b   1.000
_cell.length_c   1.000
_cell.angle_alpha   90.00
_cell.angle_beta   90.00
_cell.angle_gamma   90.00
#
_symmetry.space_group_name_H-M   'P 1'
#
loop_
_entity.id
_entity.type
_entity.pdbx_description
1 polymer ?
#
loop_
_entity_poly.entity_id
_entity_poly.type
_entity_poly.pdbx_seq_one_letter_code
_entity_poly.pdbx_strand_id
1 'polypeptide(L)'
;MTRGLVHHLPNPEDGIKEAHRVLKKGGYFLVSEPHSNIFLFYARKAFYKRSSHFSDSHKSFRRGEFLDLIKAGGFKIKKIRYWGILSFPFAFPDILPAYKFLPLSIFKLFVQIDRRLAKIPVINSFACHIVVLAQK
;
A
#
# COMPACT_ATOMS: atom_id res chain seq x y z
N MET A 1 11.39 -8.59 2.27
CA MET A 1 10.35 -7.57 1.99
C MET A 1 9.00 -8.20 2.27
N THR A 2 8.14 -7.54 3.03
CA THR A 2 6.75 -8.00 3.23
C THR A 2 5.78 -7.06 2.51
N ARG A 3 4.74 -7.62 1.90
CA ARG A 3 3.79 -6.89 1.05
C ARG A 3 2.37 -7.35 1.33
N GLY A 4 1.55 -6.43 1.83
CA GLY A 4 0.13 -6.62 2.10
C GLY A 4 -0.12 -7.73 3.12
N LEU A 5 0.73 -7.87 4.12
CA LEU A 5 0.65 -8.95 5.11
C LEU A 5 0.26 -8.42 6.49
N VAL A 6 0.80 -7.26 6.87
CA VAL A 6 0.69 -6.74 8.24
C VAL A 6 -0.77 -6.50 8.60
N HIS A 7 -1.60 -6.04 7.66
CA HIS A 7 -3.02 -5.82 7.89
C HIS A 7 -3.87 -7.11 8.04
N HIS A 8 -3.30 -8.28 7.73
CA HIS A 8 -3.93 -9.58 7.96
C HIS A 8 -3.53 -10.22 9.29
N LEU A 9 -2.52 -9.69 9.98
CA LEU A 9 -2.11 -10.22 11.27
C LEU A 9 -3.20 -9.96 12.32
N PRO A 10 -3.47 -10.93 13.23
CA PRO A 10 -4.41 -10.71 14.32
C PRO A 10 -3.93 -9.57 15.24
N ASN A 11 -2.62 -9.52 15.51
CA ASN A 11 -1.94 -8.45 16.25
C ASN A 11 -0.79 -7.89 15.41
N PRO A 12 -1.03 -6.84 14.60
CA PRO A 12 0.01 -6.22 13.77
C PRO A 12 1.22 -5.71 14.57
N GLU A 13 1.00 -5.22 15.79
CA GLU A 13 2.07 -4.73 16.67
C GLU A 13 3.10 -5.80 17.00
N ASP A 14 2.63 -7.00 17.38
CA ASP A 14 3.51 -8.11 17.74
C ASP A 14 4.31 -8.58 16.52
N GLY A 15 3.69 -8.63 15.34
CA GLY A 15 4.38 -8.96 14.10
C GLY A 15 5.50 -7.99 13.74
N ILE A 16 5.29 -6.68 13.97
CA ILE A 16 6.33 -5.67 13.73
C ILE A 16 7.44 -5.75 14.79
N LYS A 17 7.10 -5.95 16.07
CA LYS A 17 8.09 -6.17 17.15
C LYS A 17 8.94 -7.40 16.87
N GLU A 18 8.34 -8.48 16.38
CA GLU A 18 9.04 -9.71 16.01
C GLU A 18 9.97 -9.48 14.82
N ALA A 19 9.52 -8.76 13.79
CA ALA A 19 10.37 -8.33 12.68
C ALA A 19 11.58 -7.52 13.17
N HIS A 20 11.39 -6.64 14.15
CA HIS A 20 12.48 -5.91 14.78
C HIS A 20 13.41 -6.87 15.55
N ARG A 21 12.87 -7.81 16.34
CA ARG A 21 13.65 -8.77 17.14
C ARG A 21 14.63 -9.56 16.29
N VAL A 22 14.15 -10.14 15.19
CA VAL A 22 14.93 -11.04 14.31
C VAL A 22 15.94 -10.33 13.42
N LEU A 23 15.77 -9.03 13.15
CA LEU A 23 16.73 -8.25 12.39
C LEU A 23 18.01 -8.00 13.20
N LYS A 24 19.17 -8.07 12.52
CA LYS A 24 20.44 -7.58 13.09
C LYS A 24 20.40 -6.06 13.29
N LYS A 25 21.23 -5.52 14.19
CA LYS A 25 21.42 -4.07 14.36
C LYS A 25 21.80 -3.43 13.01
N GLY A 26 21.20 -2.29 12.66
CA GLY A 26 21.37 -1.65 11.37
C GLY A 26 20.64 -2.32 10.20
N GLY A 27 19.95 -3.44 10.44
CA GLY A 27 19.17 -4.16 9.44
C GLY A 27 17.97 -3.36 8.94
N TYR A 28 17.57 -3.60 7.70
CA TYR A 28 16.48 -2.89 7.06
C TYR A 28 15.20 -3.72 7.02
N PHE A 29 14.10 -3.09 7.38
CA PHE A 29 12.75 -3.60 7.23
C PHE A 29 12.05 -2.88 6.09
N LEU A 30 11.76 -3.61 5.01
CA LEU A 30 10.99 -3.11 3.87
C LEU A 30 9.59 -3.74 3.90
N VAL A 31 8.60 -2.92 4.19
CA VAL A 31 7.19 -3.30 4.35
C VAL A 31 6.31 -2.44 3.47
N SER A 32 5.23 -3.00 2.97
CA SER A 32 4.28 -2.28 2.15
C SER A 32 2.87 -2.76 2.42
N GLU A 33 1.91 -1.85 2.52
CA GLU A 33 0.53 -2.15 2.89
C GLU A 33 -0.48 -1.36 2.03
N PRO A 34 -1.72 -1.87 1.87
CA PRO A 34 -2.81 -1.09 1.31
C PRO A 34 -3.01 0.20 2.12
N HIS A 35 -3.02 1.32 1.43
CA HIS A 35 -3.19 2.64 2.03
C HIS A 35 -4.65 3.05 2.01
N SER A 36 -5.19 3.43 3.16
CA SER A 36 -6.55 3.96 3.27
C SER A 36 -6.56 5.46 3.06
N ASN A 37 -7.36 5.93 2.10
CA ASN A 37 -7.67 7.35 1.92
C ASN A 37 -9.14 7.52 1.52
N ILE A 38 -9.65 8.74 1.66
CA ILE A 38 -11.08 9.03 1.46
C ILE A 38 -11.55 8.75 0.04
N PHE A 39 -10.71 8.99 -0.97
CA PHE A 39 -11.03 8.70 -2.37
C PHE A 39 -11.14 7.20 -2.62
N LEU A 40 -10.23 6.42 -2.03
CA LEU A 40 -10.30 4.96 -2.11
C LEU A 40 -11.43 4.37 -1.31
N PHE A 41 -11.83 5.00 -0.21
CA PHE A 41 -13.03 4.59 0.49
C PHE A 41 -14.25 4.67 -0.43
N TYR A 42 -14.46 5.79 -1.13
CA TYR A 42 -15.56 5.93 -2.08
C TYR A 42 -15.42 5.05 -3.32
N ALA A 43 -14.21 4.97 -3.91
CA ALA A 43 -13.94 4.11 -5.05
C ALA A 43 -14.22 2.65 -4.70
N ARG A 44 -13.68 2.17 -3.57
CA ARG A 44 -13.97 0.82 -3.08
C ARG A 44 -15.47 0.67 -2.83
N LYS A 45 -16.17 1.61 -2.19
CA LYS A 45 -17.63 1.55 -1.97
C LYS A 45 -18.43 1.39 -3.28
N ALA A 46 -17.98 2.02 -4.36
CA ALA A 46 -18.58 1.84 -5.69
C ALA A 46 -18.28 0.44 -6.27
N PHE A 47 -17.06 -0.09 -6.07
CA PHE A 47 -16.65 -1.41 -6.54
C PHE A 47 -17.16 -2.58 -5.68
N TYR A 48 -17.34 -2.40 -4.37
CA TYR A 48 -17.90 -3.37 -3.41
C TYR A 48 -19.30 -3.83 -3.84
N LYS A 49 -20.08 -2.95 -4.48
CA LYS A 49 -21.38 -3.32 -5.07
C LYS A 49 -21.28 -4.31 -6.24
N ARG A 50 -20.09 -4.51 -6.80
CA ARG A 50 -19.84 -5.32 -8.02
C ARG A 50 -18.93 -6.52 -7.82
N SER A 51 -18.27 -6.70 -6.67
CA SER A 51 -17.39 -7.86 -6.44
C SER A 51 -17.25 -8.23 -4.97
N SER A 52 -17.18 -9.53 -4.66
CA SER A 52 -16.82 -10.08 -3.35
C SER A 52 -15.32 -9.96 -2.99
N HIS A 53 -14.51 -9.45 -3.92
CA HIS A 53 -13.04 -9.38 -3.80
C HIS A 53 -12.56 -8.36 -2.75
N PHE A 54 -13.45 -7.43 -2.39
CA PHE A 54 -13.26 -6.56 -1.26
C PHE A 54 -14.31 -6.99 -0.22
N SER A 55 -13.88 -7.44 0.96
CA SER A 55 -14.75 -7.68 2.10
C SER A 55 -14.68 -6.51 3.09
N ASP A 56 -15.69 -6.36 3.95
CA ASP A 56 -15.69 -5.38 5.05
C ASP A 56 -14.57 -5.65 6.08
N SER A 57 -13.98 -6.85 6.06
CA SER A 57 -12.85 -7.23 6.91
C SER A 57 -11.48 -6.78 6.40
N HIS A 58 -11.38 -6.21 5.19
CA HIS A 58 -10.12 -5.67 4.67
C HIS A 58 -9.73 -4.38 5.40
N LYS A 59 -9.07 -4.53 6.55
CA LYS A 59 -8.40 -3.45 7.25
C LYS A 59 -7.32 -2.87 6.34
N SER A 60 -7.34 -1.56 6.15
CA SER A 60 -6.25 -0.83 5.49
C SER A 60 -5.81 0.30 6.39
N PHE A 61 -4.51 0.47 6.55
CA PHE A 61 -3.98 1.46 7.47
C PHE A 61 -4.10 2.86 6.89
N ARG A 62 -4.44 3.83 7.75
CA ARG A 62 -4.15 5.24 7.44
C ARG A 62 -2.64 5.45 7.50
N ARG A 63 -2.13 6.45 6.78
CA ARG A 63 -0.70 6.81 6.81
C ARG A 63 -0.17 6.92 8.24
N GLY A 64 -0.80 7.73 9.09
CA GLY A 64 -0.33 7.98 10.46
C GLY A 64 -0.24 6.69 11.27
N GLU A 65 -1.36 5.97 11.33
CA GLU A 65 -1.49 4.66 11.99
C GLU A 65 -0.37 3.68 11.57
N PHE A 66 -0.11 3.54 10.27
CA PHE A 66 0.93 2.63 9.80
C PHE A 66 2.35 3.07 10.20
N LEU A 67 2.65 4.36 10.12
CA LEU A 67 3.96 4.88 10.50
C LEU A 67 4.19 4.80 12.01
N ASP A 68 3.14 5.03 12.79
CA ASP A 68 3.20 4.95 14.25
C ASP A 68 3.35 3.50 14.70
N LEU A 69 2.67 2.56 14.06
CA LEU A 69 2.88 1.12 14.26
C LEU A 69 4.35 0.70 14.02
N ILE A 70 4.96 1.16 12.93
CA ILE A 70 6.37 0.87 12.60
C ILE A 70 7.32 1.45 13.64
N LYS A 71 7.09 2.70 14.08
CA LYS A 71 7.91 3.36 15.11
C LYS A 71 7.77 2.67 16.47
N ALA A 72 6.54 2.32 16.87
CA ALA A 72 6.26 1.63 18.12
C ALA A 72 6.92 0.25 18.19
N GLY A 73 7.14 -0.40 17.06
CA GLY A 73 7.93 -1.63 16.95
C GLY A 73 9.46 -1.44 17.06
N GLY A 74 9.95 -0.21 17.27
CA GLY A 74 11.37 0.08 17.48
C GLY A 74 12.15 0.50 16.23
N PHE A 75 11.50 0.68 15.08
CA PHE A 75 12.20 1.04 13.85
C PHE A 75 12.32 2.56 13.63
N LYS A 76 13.45 2.98 13.05
CA LYS A 76 13.65 4.32 12.50
C LYS A 76 13.25 4.36 11.03
N ILE A 77 12.23 5.14 10.68
CA ILE A 77 11.81 5.33 9.28
C ILE A 77 12.90 6.04 8.49
N LYS A 78 13.27 5.48 7.34
CA LYS A 78 14.29 6.05 6.42
C LYS A 78 13.69 6.57 5.14
N LYS A 79 12.68 5.89 4.60
CA LYS A 79 12.02 6.30 3.37
C LYS A 79 10.58 5.87 3.34
N ILE A 80 9.73 6.74 2.83
CA ILE A 80 8.33 6.44 2.53
C ILE A 80 8.15 6.63 1.03
N ARG A 81 7.49 5.68 0.38
CA ARG A 81 7.05 5.79 -1.01
C ARG A 81 5.58 5.40 -1.10
N TYR A 82 4.97 5.86 -2.17
CA TYR A 82 3.59 5.58 -2.49
C TYR A 82 3.51 5.03 -3.92
N TRP A 83 2.48 4.24 -4.19
CA TRP A 83 2.27 3.59 -5.48
C TRP A 83 0.78 3.36 -5.76
N GLY A 84 0.41 3.34 -7.04
CA GLY A 84 -0.93 2.99 -7.49
C GLY A 84 -1.88 4.16 -7.35
N ILE A 85 -1.63 5.25 -8.07
CA ILE A 85 -2.56 6.40 -8.13
C ILE A 85 -3.50 6.19 -9.32
N LEU A 86 -2.94 5.99 -10.52
CA LEU A 86 -3.68 5.74 -11.75
C LEU A 86 -3.65 4.27 -12.15
N SER A 87 -2.57 3.55 -11.84
CA SER A 87 -2.41 2.16 -12.30
C SER A 87 -3.24 1.15 -11.51
N PHE A 88 -3.67 1.50 -10.29
CA PHE A 88 -4.32 0.57 -9.36
C PHE A 88 -5.68 0.03 -9.84
N PRO A 89 -6.61 0.83 -10.40
CA PRO A 89 -7.87 0.29 -10.93
C PRO A 89 -7.66 -0.79 -12.01
N PHE A 90 -6.57 -0.69 -12.78
CA PHE A 90 -6.24 -1.64 -13.83
C PHE A 90 -5.54 -2.91 -13.32
N ALA A 91 -5.18 -2.96 -12.03
CA ALA A 91 -4.65 -4.16 -11.40
C ALA A 91 -5.73 -5.20 -11.09
N PHE A 92 -7.02 -4.87 -11.28
CA PHE A 92 -8.16 -5.75 -11.04
C PHE A 92 -8.83 -6.13 -12.37
N PRO A 93 -8.31 -7.14 -13.08
CA PRO A 93 -8.84 -7.56 -14.38
C PRO A 93 -10.30 -7.99 -14.32
N ASP A 94 -10.76 -8.48 -13.16
CA ASP A 94 -12.14 -8.93 -12.94
C ASP A 94 -13.14 -7.77 -12.81
N ILE A 95 -12.66 -6.58 -12.45
CA ILE A 95 -13.49 -5.37 -12.25
C ILE A 95 -13.42 -4.48 -13.48
N LEU A 96 -12.21 -4.35 -14.04
CA LEU A 96 -11.95 -3.54 -15.21
C LEU A 96 -11.01 -4.32 -16.14
N PRO A 97 -11.54 -5.10 -17.10
CA PRO A 97 -10.74 -5.89 -18.03
C PRO A 97 -10.14 -5.02 -19.15
N ALA A 98 -9.55 -3.88 -18.78
CA ALA A 98 -8.97 -2.92 -19.73
C ALA A 98 -7.84 -3.53 -20.57
N TYR A 99 -7.19 -4.59 -20.09
CA TYR A 99 -6.20 -5.35 -20.85
C TYR A 99 -6.75 -5.95 -22.16
N LYS A 100 -8.08 -6.11 -22.27
CA LYS A 100 -8.74 -6.57 -23.51
C LYS A 100 -8.74 -5.49 -24.60
N PHE A 101 -8.61 -4.22 -24.23
CA PHE A 101 -8.79 -3.08 -25.13
C PHE A 101 -7.56 -2.19 -25.24
N LEU A 102 -6.70 -2.17 -24.22
CA LEU A 102 -5.52 -1.30 -24.15
C LEU A 102 -4.23 -2.13 -24.25
N PRO A 103 -3.25 -1.71 -25.07
CA PRO A 103 -1.95 -2.36 -25.14
C PRO A 103 -1.13 -2.19 -23.86
N LEU A 104 -0.20 -3.13 -23.61
CA LEU A 104 0.69 -3.14 -22.45
C LEU A 104 1.55 -1.87 -22.31
N SER A 105 1.84 -1.18 -23.41
CA SER A 105 2.57 0.09 -23.42
C SER A 105 1.86 1.21 -22.66
N ILE A 106 0.52 1.26 -22.72
CA ILE A 106 -0.28 2.25 -22.00
C ILE A 106 -0.20 2.00 -20.49
N PHE A 107 -0.28 0.74 -20.04
CA PHE A 107 -0.09 0.42 -18.62
C PHE A 107 1.31 0.76 -18.13
N LYS A 108 2.35 0.53 -18.94
CA LYS A 108 3.73 0.97 -18.64
C LYS A 108 3.79 2.50 -18.50
N LEU A 109 3.08 3.25 -19.34
CA LEU A 109 3.00 4.71 -19.21
C LEU A 109 2.31 5.12 -17.89
N PHE A 110 1.19 4.49 -17.51
CA PHE A 110 0.54 4.76 -16.22
C PHE A 110 1.45 4.47 -15.04
N VAL A 111 2.22 3.38 -15.08
CA VAL A 111 3.25 3.07 -14.06
C VAL A 111 4.29 4.19 -13.95
N GLN A 112 4.74 4.73 -15.09
CA GLN A 112 5.73 5.81 -15.10
C GLN A 112 5.15 7.13 -14.57
N ILE A 113 3.92 7.45 -14.94
CA ILE A 113 3.19 8.62 -14.44
C ILE A 113 3.01 8.49 -12.93
N ASP A 114 2.57 7.33 -12.43
CA ASP A 114 2.43 7.05 -11.00
C ASP A 114 3.74 7.31 -10.23
N ARG A 115 4.88 6.89 -10.76
CA ARG A 115 6.20 7.15 -10.14
C ARG A 115 6.54 8.63 -10.04
N ARG A 116 6.06 9.46 -10.95
CA ARG A 116 6.25 10.93 -10.92
C ARG A 116 5.26 11.55 -9.94
N LEU A 117 3.97 11.21 -10.06
CA LEU A 117 2.91 11.72 -9.20
C LEU A 117 3.13 11.39 -7.71
N ALA A 118 3.62 10.19 -7.40
CA ALA A 118 3.91 9.75 -6.04
C ALA A 118 5.00 10.58 -5.33
N LYS A 119 5.78 11.40 -6.06
CA LYS A 119 6.75 12.32 -5.45
C LYS A 119 6.11 13.62 -4.94
N ILE A 120 4.90 13.94 -5.39
CA ILE A 120 4.20 15.18 -5.04
C ILE A 120 3.47 14.95 -3.71
N PRO A 121 3.77 15.70 -2.62
CA PRO A 121 3.25 15.42 -1.27
C PRO A 121 1.73 15.39 -1.14
N VAL A 122 1.01 16.18 -1.94
CA VAL A 122 -0.46 16.19 -1.93
C VAL A 122 -1.00 14.99 -2.69
N ILE A 123 -0.45 14.70 -3.87
CA ILE A 123 -0.95 13.64 -4.75
C ILE A 123 -0.64 12.25 -4.19
N ASN A 124 0.49 12.09 -3.52
CA ASN A 124 0.90 10.80 -2.96
C ASN A 124 -0.04 10.29 -1.86
N SER A 125 -0.80 11.19 -1.22
CA SER A 125 -1.81 10.84 -0.22
C SER A 125 -3.00 10.08 -0.82
N PHE A 126 -3.21 10.19 -2.15
CA PHE A 126 -4.25 9.46 -2.87
C PHE A 126 -3.83 8.08 -3.37
N ALA A 127 -2.55 7.72 -3.23
CA ALA A 127 -2.07 6.42 -3.68
C ALA A 127 -2.69 5.26 -2.88
N CYS A 128 -2.87 4.13 -3.58
CA CYS A 128 -3.48 2.92 -3.03
C CYS A 128 -2.57 2.07 -2.17
N HIS A 129 -1.27 2.32 -2.23
CA HIS A 129 -0.28 1.54 -1.51
C HIS A 129 0.77 2.46 -0.91
N ILE A 130 1.15 2.17 0.33
CA ILE A 130 2.28 2.78 1.02
C ILE A 130 3.41 1.74 1.11
N VAL A 131 4.65 2.20 0.96
CA VAL A 131 5.88 1.40 1.09
C VAL A 131 6.79 2.14 2.05
N VAL A 132 7.22 1.46 3.10
CA VAL A 132 8.09 2.03 4.12
C VAL A 132 9.38 1.22 4.19
N LEU A 133 10.49 1.91 4.07
CA LEU A 133 11.81 1.41 4.42
C LEU A 133 12.16 1.96 5.80
N ALA A 134 12.35 1.07 6.75
CA ALA A 134 12.75 1.39 8.12
C ALA A 134 14.03 0.63 8.50
N GLN A 135 14.72 1.09 9.53
CA GLN A 135 15.98 0.51 9.99
C GLN A 135 15.89 0.23 11.50
N LYS A 136 16.43 -0.91 11.92
CA LYS A 136 16.69 -1.24 13.33
C LYS A 136 17.93 -0.51 13.84
#